data_AF-A0A820IIJ6-F1
#
_entry.id   AF-A0A820IIJ6-F1
#
_cell.length_a   1.000
_cell.length_b   1.000
_cell.length_c   1.000
_cell.angle_alpha   90.00
_cell.angle_beta   90.00
_cell.angle_gamma   90.00
#
_symmetry.space_group_name_H-M   'P 1'
#
loop_
_entity.id
_entity.type
_entity.pdbx_description
1 polymer ?
#
loop_
_entity_poly.entity_id
_entity_poly.type
_entity_poly.pdbx_seq_one_letter_code
_entity_poly.pdbx_strand_id
1 'polypeptide(L)'
;MSKNKGRKTKKTTPSASSSKGPSTGHSLSLKNRTSSKNATTSVHGAKVRSKSTVKRLQMYRGGKPKRDPSGRIVQAALYQERLPSGTQARVAPNRQWFNNSRVVTQSALQKFQSALSTTLADPYQVVMK
;
A
#
# COMPACT_ATOMS: atom_id res chain seq x y z
N MET A 1 31.02 -57.91 17.12
CA MET A 1 30.59 -57.45 15.77
C MET A 1 29.12 -57.10 15.82
N SER A 2 28.75 -55.81 15.73
CA SER A 2 27.36 -55.39 15.51
C SER A 2 27.38 -54.17 14.59
N LYS A 3 26.90 -54.35 13.35
CA LYS A 3 26.85 -53.31 12.31
C LYS A 3 25.43 -52.72 12.31
N ASN A 4 25.26 -51.54 12.90
CA ASN A 4 23.98 -50.82 12.83
C ASN A 4 23.92 -50.00 11.52
N LYS A 5 23.10 -50.42 10.56
CA LYS A 5 22.89 -49.72 9.28
C LYS A 5 21.91 -48.56 9.46
N GLY A 6 22.40 -47.32 9.32
CA GLY A 6 21.58 -46.11 9.36
C GLY A 6 20.62 -45.99 8.18
N ARG A 7 19.34 -45.76 8.48
CA ARG A 7 18.23 -45.58 7.53
C ARG A 7 18.26 -44.14 6.99
N LYS A 8 18.49 -43.93 5.68
CA LYS A 8 18.43 -42.59 5.07
C LYS A 8 16.97 -42.16 4.86
N THR A 9 16.56 -41.05 5.46
CA THR A 9 15.27 -40.39 5.20
C THR A 9 15.40 -39.45 4.01
N LYS A 10 14.60 -39.66 2.95
CA LYS A 10 14.42 -38.71 1.83
C LYS A 10 13.76 -37.43 2.38
N LYS A 11 14.43 -36.28 2.25
CA LYS A 11 13.84 -34.96 2.49
C LYS A 11 12.96 -34.61 1.27
N THR A 12 11.65 -34.62 1.44
CA THR A 12 10.71 -34.03 0.48
C THR A 12 10.69 -32.52 0.70
N THR A 13 11.10 -31.74 -0.30
CA THR A 13 10.94 -30.28 -0.31
C THR A 13 9.48 -29.95 -0.56
N PRO A 14 8.80 -29.16 0.28
CA PRO A 14 7.47 -28.67 -0.05
C PRO A 14 7.60 -27.62 -1.16
N SER A 15 6.87 -27.82 -2.26
CA SER A 15 6.72 -26.82 -3.32
C SER A 15 5.95 -25.62 -2.76
N ALA A 16 6.57 -24.44 -2.83
CA ALA A 16 5.94 -23.19 -2.41
C ALA A 16 4.83 -22.82 -3.41
N SER A 17 3.57 -23.06 -3.07
CA SER A 17 2.45 -22.45 -3.76
C SER A 17 2.48 -20.94 -3.49
N SER A 18 2.77 -20.14 -4.51
CA SER A 18 2.69 -18.68 -4.43
C SER A 18 1.22 -18.27 -4.36
N SER A 19 0.65 -18.24 -3.15
CA SER A 19 -0.62 -17.57 -2.92
C SER A 19 -0.43 -16.08 -3.20
N LYS A 20 -0.84 -15.63 -4.39
CA LYS A 20 -0.99 -14.19 -4.68
C LYS A 20 -1.87 -13.60 -3.58
N GLY A 21 -1.26 -12.79 -2.71
CA GLY A 21 -1.99 -12.03 -1.70
C GLY A 21 -3.08 -11.19 -2.36
N PRO A 22 -4.14 -10.84 -1.62
CA PRO A 22 -5.27 -10.11 -2.20
C PRO A 22 -4.75 -8.81 -2.82
N SER A 23 -4.93 -8.64 -4.13
CA SER A 23 -4.56 -7.40 -4.81
C SER A 23 -5.33 -6.27 -4.13
N THR A 24 -4.62 -5.36 -3.47
CA THR A 24 -5.20 -4.15 -2.88
C THR A 24 -5.70 -3.26 -4.01
N GLY A 25 -6.89 -3.56 -4.52
CA GLY A 25 -7.52 -2.81 -5.60
C GLY A 25 -7.77 -1.39 -5.13
N HIS A 26 -7.16 -0.43 -5.80
CA HIS A 26 -7.41 1.00 -5.60
C HIS A 26 -8.91 1.28 -5.80
N SER A 27 -9.47 2.21 -5.02
CA SER A 27 -10.90 2.51 -5.00
C SER A 27 -11.43 3.07 -6.34
N LEU A 28 -10.54 3.37 -7.29
CA LEU A 28 -10.84 3.80 -8.67
C LEU A 28 -11.03 2.60 -9.63
N SER A 29 -10.64 1.40 -9.24
CA SER A 29 -10.68 0.23 -10.11
C SER A 29 -12.12 -0.10 -10.48
N LEU A 30 -12.39 -0.29 -11.77
CA LEU A 30 -13.72 -0.68 -12.28
C LEU A 30 -14.24 -1.95 -11.61
N LYS A 31 -13.34 -2.88 -11.26
CA LYS A 31 -13.65 -4.15 -10.58
C LYS A 31 -14.25 -3.97 -9.18
N ASN A 32 -13.98 -2.82 -8.55
CA ASN A 32 -14.47 -2.48 -7.21
C ASN A 32 -15.72 -1.61 -7.24
N ARG A 33 -16.12 -1.07 -8.41
CA ARG A 33 -17.32 -0.21 -8.56
C ARG A 33 -18.61 -1.03 -8.62
N THR A 34 -18.53 -2.25 -9.13
CA THR A 34 -19.64 -3.20 -9.10
C THR A 34 -19.53 -4.00 -7.80
N SER A 35 -20.66 -4.24 -7.13
CA SER A 35 -20.70 -5.15 -5.98
C SER A 35 -19.96 -6.44 -6.37
N SER A 36 -19.09 -6.93 -5.49
CA SER A 36 -18.41 -8.20 -5.69
C SER A 36 -19.42 -9.24 -6.16
N LYS A 37 -19.00 -10.15 -7.02
CA LYS A 37 -19.82 -11.30 -7.45
C LYS A 37 -20.32 -12.17 -6.27
N ASN A 38 -19.89 -11.86 -5.04
CA ASN A 38 -20.29 -12.48 -3.77
C ASN A 38 -20.98 -11.47 -2.82
N ALA A 39 -21.81 -10.56 -3.31
CA ALA A 39 -22.63 -9.70 -2.44
C ALA A 39 -23.94 -10.43 -2.08
N THR A 40 -23.87 -11.38 -1.15
CA THR A 40 -25.03 -12.14 -0.64
C THR A 40 -25.84 -11.37 0.41
N THR A 41 -25.54 -10.10 0.66
CA THR A 41 -26.25 -9.29 1.66
C THR A 41 -26.93 -8.12 0.97
N SER A 42 -28.10 -8.38 0.39
CA SER A 42 -29.06 -7.33 0.09
C SER A 42 -29.55 -6.73 1.41
N VAL A 43 -29.31 -5.45 1.62
CA VAL A 43 -29.93 -4.71 2.72
C VAL A 43 -31.12 -3.98 2.11
N HIS A 44 -32.34 -4.33 2.52
CA HIS A 44 -33.59 -3.72 2.05
C HIS A 44 -33.76 -3.74 0.52
N GLY A 45 -33.45 -4.86 -0.14
CA GLY A 45 -33.70 -5.05 -1.58
C GLY A 45 -32.74 -4.32 -2.53
N ALA A 46 -31.83 -3.49 -2.03
CA ALA A 46 -30.85 -2.78 -2.85
C ALA A 46 -29.49 -3.49 -2.91
N LYS A 47 -28.87 -3.49 -4.10
CA LYS A 47 -27.50 -3.98 -4.32
C LYS A 47 -26.51 -3.08 -3.58
N VAL A 48 -25.91 -3.59 -2.51
CA VAL A 48 -24.96 -2.85 -1.69
C VAL A 48 -23.65 -2.59 -2.45
N ARG A 49 -23.11 -1.36 -2.35
CA ARG A 49 -21.82 -1.00 -2.94
C ARG A 49 -20.67 -1.59 -2.12
N SER A 50 -19.52 -1.82 -2.76
CA SER A 50 -18.31 -2.26 -2.04
C SER A 50 -17.85 -1.22 -1.00
N LYS A 51 -17.20 -1.66 0.08
CA LYS A 51 -16.68 -0.78 1.15
C LYS A 51 -15.77 0.34 0.62
N SER A 52 -14.94 0.05 -0.38
CA SER A 52 -14.06 1.04 -1.02
C SER A 52 -14.84 2.09 -1.80
N THR A 53 -15.90 1.69 -2.50
CA THR A 53 -16.79 2.62 -3.21
C THR A 53 -17.58 3.49 -2.24
N VAL A 54 -18.10 2.93 -1.14
CA VAL A 54 -18.81 3.70 -0.11
C VAL A 54 -17.90 4.78 0.48
N LYS A 55 -16.68 4.43 0.90
CA LYS A 55 -15.71 5.40 1.45
C LYS A 55 -15.35 6.51 0.46
N ARG A 56 -15.14 6.18 -0.82
CA ARG A 56 -14.94 7.19 -1.89
C ARG A 56 -16.13 8.14 -1.99
N LEU A 57 -17.35 7.62 -2.06
CA LEU A 57 -18.54 8.46 -2.22
C LEU A 57 -18.78 9.33 -0.98
N GLN A 58 -18.49 8.81 0.21
CA GLN A 58 -18.50 9.58 1.45
C GLN A 58 -17.43 10.67 1.46
N MET A 59 -16.29 10.51 0.79
CA MET A 59 -15.30 11.58 0.63
C MET A 59 -15.88 12.77 -0.14
N TYR A 60 -16.59 12.55 -1.26
CA TYR A 60 -17.21 13.65 -2.03
C TYR A 60 -18.37 14.34 -1.29
N ARG A 61 -19.11 13.59 -0.48
CA ARG A 61 -20.24 14.12 0.32
C ARG A 61 -19.80 14.73 1.65
N GLY A 62 -18.61 14.36 2.12
CA GLY A 62 -18.04 14.71 3.42
C GLY A 62 -17.27 16.03 3.38
N GLY A 63 -16.51 16.30 4.45
CA GLY A 63 -15.66 17.49 4.56
C GLY A 63 -16.32 18.72 5.19
N LYS A 64 -17.53 18.59 5.73
CA LYS A 64 -18.16 19.63 6.55
C LYS A 64 -17.92 19.33 8.04
N PRO A 65 -17.70 20.35 8.90
CA PRO A 65 -17.63 20.14 10.33
C PRO A 65 -19.01 19.74 10.88
N LYS A 66 -19.02 18.91 11.92
CA LYS A 66 -20.26 18.61 12.66
C LYS A 66 -20.44 19.64 13.77
N ARG A 67 -21.67 20.14 13.90
CA ARG A 67 -22.03 21.16 14.88
C ARG A 67 -23.09 20.65 15.83
N ASP A 68 -23.09 21.18 17.05
CA ASP A 68 -24.21 21.03 17.98
C ASP A 68 -25.36 21.98 17.60
N PRO A 69 -26.54 21.87 18.23
CA PRO A 69 -27.64 22.81 18.01
C PRO A 69 -27.29 24.26 18.38
N SER A 70 -26.30 24.49 19.25
CA SER A 70 -25.81 25.83 19.62
C SER A 70 -24.85 26.43 18.58
N GLY A 71 -24.51 25.70 17.52
CA GLY A 71 -23.63 26.11 16.44
C GLY A 71 -22.12 25.90 16.71
N ARG A 72 -21.74 25.38 17.87
CA ARG A 72 -20.37 25.03 18.24
C ARG A 72 -19.91 23.81 17.46
N ILE A 73 -18.64 23.83 17.03
CA ILE A 73 -18.05 22.73 16.27
C ILE A 73 -17.70 21.59 17.23
N VAL A 74 -18.40 20.46 17.10
CA VAL A 74 -18.15 19.23 17.87
C VAL A 74 -17.05 18.40 17.22
N GLN A 75 -17.09 18.31 15.89
CA GLN A 75 -16.06 17.63 15.09
C GLN A 75 -15.63 18.55 13.97
N ALA A 76 -14.32 18.84 13.90
CA ALA A 76 -13.76 19.64 12.81
C ALA A 76 -13.96 18.93 11.46
N ALA A 77 -13.88 19.71 10.38
CA ALA A 77 -13.84 19.13 9.05
C ALA A 77 -12.54 18.35 8.84
N LEU A 78 -12.55 17.46 7.84
CA LEU A 78 -11.36 16.69 7.47
C LEU A 78 -10.17 17.63 7.20
N TYR A 79 -9.02 17.33 7.82
CA TYR A 79 -7.77 18.11 7.72
C TYR A 79 -7.83 19.55 8.25
N GLN A 80 -8.90 19.93 8.96
CA GLN A 80 -9.04 21.24 9.62
C GLN A 80 -9.01 21.12 11.15
N GLU A 81 -8.50 20.00 11.67
CA GLU A 81 -8.29 19.83 13.11
C GLU A 81 -7.19 20.78 13.59
N ARG A 82 -7.45 21.43 14.73
CA ARG A 82 -6.47 22.30 15.39
C ARG A 82 -5.77 21.51 16.47
N LEU A 83 -4.44 21.57 16.47
CA LEU A 83 -3.63 21.02 17.55
C LEU A 83 -3.84 21.86 18.82
N PRO A 84 -3.79 21.25 20.01
CA PRO A 84 -3.78 21.99 21.27
C PRO A 84 -2.67 23.03 21.31
N SER A 85 -2.94 24.18 21.94
CA SER A 85 -1.91 25.21 22.17
C SER A 85 -0.75 24.60 22.96
N GLY A 86 0.48 24.85 22.51
CA GLY A 86 1.69 24.25 23.08
C GLY A 86 2.12 22.92 22.46
N THR A 87 1.40 22.41 21.45
CA THR A 87 1.88 21.24 20.70
C THR A 87 3.16 21.59 19.96
N GLN A 88 4.25 20.88 20.27
CA GLN A 88 5.55 21.15 19.69
C GLN A 88 5.99 20.00 18.77
N ALA A 89 6.25 20.32 17.51
CA ALA A 89 6.90 19.40 16.60
C ALA A 89 8.43 19.54 16.75
N ARG A 90 9.05 18.60 17.47
CA ARG A 90 10.51 18.46 17.51
C ARG A 90 10.93 17.19 16.81
N VAL A 91 12.10 17.21 16.21
CA VAL A 91 12.70 16.02 15.61
C VAL A 91 13.77 15.48 16.57
N ALA A 92 13.61 14.23 17.01
CA ALA A 92 14.53 13.64 17.97
C ALA A 92 15.90 13.38 17.33
N PRO A 93 17.03 13.71 18.01
CA PRO A 93 18.35 13.47 17.43
C PRO A 93 18.55 11.96 17.19
N ASN A 94 18.92 11.58 15.96
CA ASN A 94 19.17 10.19 15.59
C ASN A 94 20.40 10.08 14.69
N ARG A 95 21.32 9.18 15.05
CA ARG A 95 22.54 8.89 14.27
C ARG A 95 22.25 8.40 12.85
N GLN A 96 21.11 7.74 12.64
CA GLN A 96 20.72 7.22 11.34
C GLN A 96 20.47 8.31 10.29
N TRP A 97 20.21 9.56 10.69
CA TRP A 97 20.04 10.67 9.75
C TRP A 97 21.32 11.00 9.00
N PHE A 98 22.47 10.72 9.63
CA PHE A 98 23.78 11.01 9.08
C PHE A 98 24.40 9.78 8.39
N ASN A 99 23.72 8.63 8.42
CA ASN A 99 24.19 7.46 7.69
C ASN A 99 23.75 7.53 6.22
N ASN A 100 24.56 6.96 5.33
CA ASN A 100 24.27 6.95 3.90
C ASN A 100 23.03 6.11 3.61
N SER A 101 21.94 6.74 3.17
CA SER A 101 20.63 6.08 2.96
C SER A 101 20.53 5.26 1.66
N ARG A 102 21.31 5.63 0.64
CA ARG A 102 21.38 4.97 -0.66
C ARG A 102 22.83 4.95 -1.10
N VAL A 103 23.41 3.76 -1.25
CA VAL A 103 24.79 3.57 -1.71
C VAL A 103 24.76 2.72 -2.98
N VAL A 104 25.46 3.18 -4.01
CA VAL A 104 25.59 2.48 -5.29
C VAL A 104 27.07 2.19 -5.51
N THR A 105 27.40 0.97 -5.94
CA THR A 105 28.77 0.61 -6.29
C THR A 105 29.15 1.19 -7.65
N GLN A 106 30.42 1.53 -7.85
CA GLN A 106 30.90 2.13 -9.09
C GLN A 106 30.57 1.28 -10.33
N SER A 107 30.69 -0.05 -10.21
CA SER A 107 30.39 -0.98 -11.29
C SER A 107 28.90 -1.03 -11.64
N ALA A 108 28.01 -0.92 -10.65
CA ALA A 108 26.57 -0.85 -10.88
C ALA A 108 26.18 0.48 -11.55
N LEU A 109 26.82 1.58 -11.15
CA LEU A 109 26.60 2.90 -11.73
C LEU A 109 26.99 2.92 -13.22
N GLN A 110 28.17 2.39 -13.57
CA GLN A 110 28.62 2.29 -14.95
C GLN A 110 27.68 1.44 -15.82
N LYS A 111 27.27 0.26 -15.32
CA LYS A 111 26.32 -0.60 -16.02
C LYS A 111 24.97 0.09 -16.26
N PHE A 112 24.49 0.82 -15.25
CA PHE A 112 23.25 1.58 -15.36
C PHE A 112 23.34 2.68 -16.42
N GLN A 113 24.45 3.43 -16.45
CA GLN A 113 24.69 4.45 -17.47
C GLN A 113 24.70 3.86 -18.88
N SER A 114 25.42 2.75 -19.10
CA SER A 114 25.46 2.10 -20.41
C SER A 114 24.08 1.62 -20.86
N ALA A 115 23.32 0.98 -19.97
CA ALA A 115 21.98 0.49 -20.28
C ALA A 115 21.00 1.65 -20.57
N LEU A 116 21.06 2.73 -19.78
CA LEU A 116 20.21 3.90 -20.00
C LEU A 116 20.50 4.58 -21.33
N SER A 117 21.77 4.79 -21.67
CA SER A 117 22.15 5.42 -22.94
C SER A 117 21.62 4.64 -24.15
N THR A 118 21.67 3.30 -24.10
CA THR A 118 21.09 2.47 -25.16
C THR A 118 19.57 2.61 -25.23
N THR A 119 18.87 2.58 -24.09
CA THR A 119 17.40 2.69 -24.07
C THR A 119 16.90 4.08 -24.45
N LEU A 120 17.66 5.15 -24.18
CA LEU A 120 17.32 6.51 -24.59
C LEU A 120 17.57 6.77 -26.07
N ALA A 121 18.54 6.06 -26.67
CA ALA A 121 18.84 6.16 -28.09
C ALA A 121 17.77 5.49 -28.97
N ASP A 122 17.02 4.53 -28.42
CA ASP A 122 15.91 3.87 -29.14
C ASP A 122 14.60 4.64 -28.94
N PRO A 123 14.05 5.31 -29.98
CA PRO A 123 12.84 6.14 -29.87
C PRO A 123 11.57 5.32 -29.59
N TYR A 124 11.61 3.99 -29.72
CA TYR A 124 10.47 3.11 -29.46
C TYR A 124 10.44 2.57 -28.03
N GLN A 125 11.48 2.82 -27.23
CA GLN A 125 11.55 2.38 -25.84
C GLN A 125 11.09 3.48 -24.89
N VAL A 126 10.32 3.11 -23.87
CA VAL A 126 9.83 4.03 -22.84
C VAL A 126 10.26 3.54 -21.47
N VAL A 127 10.92 4.40 -20.71
CA VAL A 127 11.35 4.09 -19.34
C VAL A 127 10.16 4.24 -18.39
N MET A 128 9.74 3.14 -17.77
CA MET A 128 8.72 3.11 -16.72
C MET A 128 9.39 3.02 -15.32
N LYS A 129 8.69 3.51 -14.29
CA LYS A 129 9.15 3.55 -12.90
C LYS A 129 8.59 2.42 -12.05
#